data_AF-A0A2K5EKP3-F1
#
_entry.id   AF-A0A2K5EKP3-F1
#
_cell.length_a   1.000
_cell.length_b   1.000
_cell.length_c   1.000
_cell.angle_alpha   90.00
_cell.angle_beta   90.00
_cell.angle_gamma   90.00
#
_symmetry.space_group_name_H-M   'P 1'
#
loop_
_entity.id
_entity.type
_entity.pdbx_description
1 polymer ?
#
loop_
_entity_poly.entity_id
_entity_poly.type
_entity_poly.pdbx_seq_one_letter_code
_entity_poly.pdbx_strand_id
1 'polypeptide(L)'
;MLPRLLLLICGLLLIANPSRPTEGSPVTLICKTHSLQRSNAQFQFCFFRDSRALGPGWSSSPKLQIAAMWKEDSGSYWCEAQTMTSKVLRSPRSQINVRRIPVADVSLETQPPGGQVMEGDRLVLICSVATGTGNITFLWYKGATGLNLQTKTQRSLTAEYEIPTVRESDAEQYYCVAENGYDPSPSGLVSITVRIPVSRPILTLRAPRAEAVVGDVLELHCEARRGSPPILYWFYHEDVTFGSSSAPSGGGASFNLSLTAEHSGNYSCEASNGLGAQRSEAVILNFTGKAQALESLPSPVPQEFTFLTSNSPTPGQLQPVYENGEPSQMTHTKVGRHSSEQKAVSTTVCTWRLSFGLELP
;
A
#
# COMPACT_ATOMS: atom_id res chain seq x y z
N MET A 1 65.36 -34.15 -38.80
CA MET A 1 63.91 -34.15 -39.11
C MET A 1 63.33 -35.48 -38.66
N LEU A 2 62.57 -35.51 -37.56
CA LEU A 2 61.75 -36.68 -37.18
C LEU A 2 60.30 -36.30 -37.46
N PRO A 3 59.53 -37.08 -38.24
CA PRO A 3 58.10 -36.84 -38.33
C PRO A 3 57.48 -37.27 -36.99
N ARG A 4 56.92 -36.32 -36.24
CA ARG A 4 55.97 -36.61 -35.17
C ARG A 4 54.74 -37.24 -35.81
N LEU A 5 54.75 -38.56 -35.93
CA LEU A 5 53.55 -39.34 -36.20
C LEU A 5 52.65 -39.18 -34.97
N LEU A 6 51.72 -38.22 -35.00
CA LEU A 6 50.58 -38.27 -34.08
C LEU A 6 49.83 -39.55 -34.40
N LEU A 7 50.03 -40.60 -33.59
CA LEU A 7 49.06 -41.68 -33.49
C LEU A 7 47.74 -41.04 -33.09
N LEU A 8 46.84 -40.86 -34.05
CA LEU A 8 45.43 -40.65 -33.82
C LEU A 8 44.89 -41.93 -33.20
N ILE A 9 44.96 -41.98 -31.87
CA ILE A 9 44.49 -43.09 -31.06
C ILE A 9 43.00 -43.31 -31.38
N CYS A 10 42.63 -44.52 -31.77
CA CYS A 10 41.24 -44.92 -31.94
C CYS A 10 40.58 -44.89 -30.55
N GLY A 11 39.82 -43.84 -30.28
CA GLY A 11 39.34 -43.51 -28.94
C GLY A 11 37.85 -43.20 -28.90
N LEU A 12 37.22 -43.49 -27.76
CA LEU A 12 35.88 -43.04 -27.44
C LEU A 12 35.93 -41.75 -26.64
N LEU A 13 34.95 -40.87 -26.89
CA LEU A 13 34.76 -39.64 -26.14
C LEU A 13 33.29 -39.48 -25.76
N LEU A 14 33.03 -39.32 -24.47
CA LEU A 14 31.71 -38.94 -23.98
C LEU A 14 31.57 -37.42 -23.98
N ILE A 15 30.47 -36.92 -24.53
CA ILE A 15 30.11 -35.50 -24.54
C ILE A 15 28.71 -35.35 -23.97
N ALA A 16 28.52 -34.38 -23.08
CA ALA A 16 27.19 -33.95 -22.63
C ALA A 16 26.75 -32.70 -23.39
N ASN A 17 25.50 -32.67 -23.82
CA ASN A 17 24.87 -31.50 -24.42
C ASN A 17 23.56 -31.17 -23.70
N PRO A 18 23.46 -30.00 -23.02
CA PRO A 18 24.51 -29.03 -22.79
C PRO A 18 25.66 -29.58 -21.92
N SER A 19 26.87 -29.01 -22.04
CA SER A 19 28.06 -29.44 -21.28
C SER A 19 28.02 -28.99 -19.81
N ARG A 20 27.21 -27.98 -19.50
CA ARG A 20 26.98 -27.44 -18.16
C ARG A 20 25.48 -27.43 -17.86
N PRO A 21 24.90 -28.59 -17.52
CA PRO A 21 23.47 -28.68 -17.31
C PRO A 21 23.04 -27.99 -16.02
N THR A 22 21.81 -27.49 -16.04
CA THR A 22 21.14 -26.91 -14.86
C THR A 22 20.08 -27.87 -14.33
N GLU A 23 19.69 -27.71 -13.07
CA GLU A 23 18.59 -28.48 -12.47
C GLU A 23 17.32 -28.38 -13.33
N GLY A 24 16.65 -29.51 -13.56
CA GLY A 24 15.44 -29.62 -14.37
C GLY A 24 15.67 -29.61 -15.88
N SER A 25 16.87 -29.29 -16.36
CA SER A 25 17.16 -29.24 -17.81
C SER A 25 17.39 -30.64 -18.40
N PRO A 26 16.97 -30.88 -19.66
CA PRO A 26 17.26 -32.12 -20.37
C PRO A 26 18.72 -32.15 -20.83
N VAL A 27 19.33 -33.34 -20.79
CA VAL A 27 20.70 -33.56 -21.23
C VAL A 27 20.80 -34.75 -22.17
N THR A 28 21.50 -34.57 -23.27
CA THR A 28 21.88 -35.67 -24.16
C THR A 28 23.34 -36.03 -23.94
N LEU A 29 23.59 -37.25 -23.50
CA LEU A 29 24.91 -37.86 -23.49
C LEU A 29 25.20 -38.45 -24.87
N ILE A 30 26.36 -38.15 -25.44
CA ILE A 30 26.75 -38.55 -26.79
C ILE A 30 28.10 -39.28 -26.70
N CYS A 31 28.12 -40.53 -27.14
CA CYS A 31 29.34 -41.34 -27.20
C CYS A 31 29.91 -41.27 -28.63
N LYS A 32 30.99 -40.50 -28.82
CA LYS A 32 31.65 -40.33 -30.12
C LYS A 32 32.80 -41.32 -30.28
N THR A 33 32.83 -42.02 -31.41
CA THR A 33 33.95 -42.87 -31.84
C THR A 33 34.86 -42.09 -32.79
N HIS A 34 36.10 -41.84 -32.39
CA HIS A 34 37.09 -41.18 -33.25
C HIS A 34 37.82 -42.25 -34.08
N SER A 35 37.22 -42.68 -35.18
CA SER A 35 37.84 -43.65 -36.09
C SER A 35 37.66 -43.21 -37.55
N LEU A 36 38.78 -42.96 -38.23
CA LEU A 36 38.84 -42.59 -39.65
C LEU A 36 38.72 -43.80 -40.60
N GLN A 37 38.62 -45.03 -40.07
CA GLN A 37 38.96 -46.23 -40.84
C GLN A 37 37.90 -47.34 -40.89
N ARG A 38 36.63 -47.06 -40.59
CA ARG A 38 35.52 -47.99 -40.88
C ARG A 38 34.20 -47.25 -40.91
N SER A 39 33.78 -46.84 -42.10
CA SER A 39 32.49 -46.20 -42.38
C SER A 39 31.27 -47.14 -42.24
N ASN A 40 31.45 -48.38 -41.78
CA ASN A 40 30.37 -49.39 -41.80
C ASN A 40 30.38 -50.36 -40.59
N ALA A 41 30.96 -49.98 -39.46
CA ALA A 41 30.93 -50.81 -38.24
C ALA A 41 29.67 -50.51 -37.41
N GLN A 42 28.82 -51.51 -37.19
CA GLN A 42 27.66 -51.40 -36.32
C GLN A 42 28.11 -51.49 -34.85
N PHE A 43 28.03 -50.36 -34.14
CA PHE A 43 28.35 -50.27 -32.73
C PHE A 43 27.09 -50.42 -31.87
N GLN A 44 27.25 -51.05 -30.72
CA GLN A 44 26.31 -50.93 -29.61
C GLN A 44 26.97 -50.12 -28.50
N PHE A 45 26.19 -49.29 -27.82
CA PHE A 45 26.64 -48.34 -26.80
C PHE A 45 25.98 -48.63 -25.46
N CYS A 46 26.73 -48.44 -24.38
CA CYS A 46 26.21 -48.47 -23.01
C CYS A 46 26.74 -47.26 -22.24
N PHE A 47 25.89 -46.63 -21.43
CA PHE A 47 26.22 -45.43 -20.67
C PHE A 47 26.23 -45.73 -19.19
N PHE A 48 27.14 -45.08 -18.46
CA PHE A 48 27.33 -45.30 -17.05
C PHE A 48 27.45 -43.97 -16.30
N ARG A 49 26.91 -43.94 -15.08
CA ARG A 49 27.18 -42.93 -14.07
C ARG A 49 27.82 -43.62 -12.87
N ASP A 50 29.02 -43.17 -12.53
CA ASP A 50 29.88 -43.75 -11.51
C ASP A 50 30.15 -45.24 -11.79
N SER A 51 29.42 -46.13 -11.12
CA SER A 51 29.46 -47.59 -11.27
C SER A 51 28.13 -48.21 -11.75
N ARG A 52 27.11 -47.39 -12.06
CA ARG A 52 25.77 -47.85 -12.46
C ARG A 52 25.50 -47.58 -13.93
N ALA A 53 24.89 -48.54 -14.62
CA ALA A 53 24.43 -48.37 -16.00
C ALA A 53 23.19 -47.46 -16.05
N LEU A 54 23.14 -46.57 -17.05
CA LEU A 54 22.05 -45.63 -17.30
C LEU A 54 21.17 -46.17 -18.43
N GLY A 55 20.25 -47.08 -18.08
CA GLY A 55 19.30 -47.70 -19.02
C GLY A 55 19.32 -49.22 -18.98
N PRO A 56 18.55 -49.89 -19.88
CA PRO A 56 18.40 -51.34 -19.90
C PRO A 56 19.64 -52.09 -20.43
N GLY A 57 20.71 -51.39 -20.83
CA GLY A 57 21.96 -51.97 -21.31
C GLY A 57 22.40 -51.41 -22.67
N TRP A 58 22.82 -52.32 -23.56
CA TRP A 58 23.35 -52.00 -24.88
C TRP A 58 22.27 -51.46 -25.83
N SER A 59 22.57 -50.33 -26.49
CA SER A 59 21.69 -49.67 -27.46
C SER A 59 22.42 -49.41 -28.78
N SER A 60 21.72 -49.44 -29.90
CA SER A 60 22.28 -49.01 -31.20
C SER A 60 22.45 -47.49 -31.30
N SER A 61 21.83 -46.72 -30.39
CA SER A 61 21.94 -45.27 -30.37
C SER A 61 23.26 -44.83 -29.69
N PRO A 62 24.09 -43.99 -30.33
CA PRO A 62 25.23 -43.35 -29.69
C PRO A 62 24.82 -42.19 -28.76
N LYS A 63 23.52 -42.01 -28.52
CA LYS A 63 22.94 -40.93 -27.73
C LYS A 63 22.00 -41.50 -26.67
N LEU A 64 22.12 -40.98 -25.44
CA LEU A 64 21.19 -41.22 -24.35
C LEU A 64 20.59 -39.89 -23.90
N GLN A 65 19.27 -39.79 -23.84
CA GLN A 65 18.56 -38.62 -23.35
C GLN A 65 18.16 -38.81 -21.89
N ILE A 66 18.52 -37.84 -21.05
CA ILE A 66 18.07 -37.70 -19.68
C ILE A 66 17.08 -36.55 -19.68
N ALA A 67 15.82 -36.82 -19.34
CA ALA A 67 14.73 -35.84 -19.47
C ALA A 67 14.89 -34.64 -18.54
N ALA A 68 15.37 -34.86 -17.31
CA ALA A 68 15.66 -33.82 -16.34
C ALA A 68 16.85 -34.26 -15.50
N MET A 69 17.92 -33.44 -15.47
CA MET A 69 19.03 -33.64 -14.54
C MET A 69 18.80 -32.84 -13.25
N TRP A 70 19.02 -33.45 -12.10
CA TRP A 70 18.98 -32.81 -10.79
C TRP A 70 20.36 -32.77 -10.14
N LYS A 71 20.50 -32.05 -9.01
CA LYS A 71 21.80 -31.90 -8.35
C LYS A 71 22.42 -33.24 -7.99
N GLU A 72 21.58 -34.18 -7.58
CA GLU A 72 21.91 -35.54 -7.20
C GLU A 72 22.41 -36.40 -8.37
N ASP A 73 22.17 -35.96 -9.61
CA ASP A 73 22.69 -36.62 -10.82
C ASP A 73 24.12 -36.17 -11.16
N SER A 74 24.71 -35.24 -10.41
CA SER A 74 26.12 -34.88 -10.59
C SER A 74 27.03 -36.08 -10.31
N GLY A 75 28.01 -36.36 -11.18
CA GLY A 75 28.88 -37.50 -11.00
C GLY A 75 29.82 -37.79 -12.17
N SER A 76 30.42 -38.99 -12.15
CA SER A 76 31.41 -39.43 -13.13
C SER A 76 30.77 -40.25 -14.26
N TYR A 77 30.60 -39.64 -15.42
CA TYR A 77 29.94 -40.30 -16.56
C TYR A 77 30.95 -40.87 -17.54
N TRP A 78 30.63 -42.03 -18.11
CA TRP A 78 31.44 -42.67 -19.15
C TRP A 78 30.58 -43.56 -20.04
N CYS A 79 31.08 -43.90 -21.23
CA CYS A 79 30.40 -44.82 -22.15
C CYS A 79 31.32 -45.92 -22.64
N GLU A 80 30.69 -47.04 -22.99
CA GLU A 80 31.31 -48.15 -23.71
C GLU A 80 30.72 -48.26 -25.10
N ALA A 81 31.54 -48.68 -26.07
CA ALA A 81 31.06 -49.08 -27.38
C ALA A 81 31.66 -50.43 -27.76
N GLN A 82 30.83 -51.37 -28.21
CA GLN A 82 31.25 -52.69 -28.66
C GLN A 82 30.93 -52.89 -30.13
N THR A 83 31.82 -53.60 -30.84
CA THR A 83 31.58 -54.12 -32.18
C THR A 83 31.23 -55.61 -32.12
N MET A 84 30.67 -56.16 -33.20
CA MET A 84 30.36 -57.60 -33.34
C MET A 84 31.59 -58.52 -33.18
N THR A 85 32.81 -57.98 -33.24
CA THR A 85 34.08 -58.71 -33.07
C THR A 85 34.63 -58.62 -31.63
N SER A 86 33.76 -58.36 -30.64
CA SER A 86 34.03 -58.40 -29.18
C SER A 86 35.04 -57.39 -28.61
N LYS A 87 35.46 -56.37 -29.38
CA LYS A 87 36.32 -55.31 -28.83
C LYS A 87 35.46 -54.25 -28.16
N VAL A 88 35.49 -54.20 -26.83
CA VAL A 88 34.85 -53.14 -26.05
C VAL A 88 35.82 -51.98 -25.93
N LEU A 89 35.43 -50.84 -26.48
CA LEU A 89 36.10 -49.56 -26.26
C LEU A 89 35.45 -48.88 -25.06
N ARG A 90 36.26 -48.16 -24.26
CA ARG A 90 35.81 -47.36 -23.12
C ARG A 90 36.20 -45.92 -23.30
N SER A 91 35.28 -44.99 -23.05
CA SER A 91 35.64 -43.57 -22.97
C SER A 91 36.37 -43.28 -21.66
N PRO A 92 37.20 -42.22 -21.62
CA PRO A 92 37.57 -41.58 -20.37
C PRO A 92 36.33 -41.15 -19.57
N ARG A 93 36.49 -41.02 -18.26
CA ARG A 93 35.46 -40.49 -17.36
C ARG A 93 35.33 -38.97 -17.53
N SER A 94 34.11 -38.50 -17.70
CA SER A 94 33.74 -37.08 -17.76
C SER A 94 32.98 -36.69 -16.50
N GLN A 95 33.47 -35.67 -15.80
CA GLN A 95 32.78 -35.13 -14.63
C GLN A 95 31.69 -34.17 -15.08
N ILE A 96 30.43 -34.51 -14.78
CA ILE A 96 29.28 -33.66 -15.07
C ILE A 96 28.76 -33.16 -13.73
N ASN A 97 28.81 -31.83 -13.54
CA ASN A 97 28.27 -31.16 -12.36
C ASN A 97 27.02 -30.37 -12.76
N VAL A 98 25.88 -30.77 -12.22
CA VAL A 98 24.61 -30.08 -12.43
C VAL A 98 24.58 -28.82 -11.57
N ARG A 99 24.27 -27.69 -12.20
CA ARG A 99 24.20 -26.39 -11.54
C ARG A 99 22.78 -26.09 -11.10
N ARG A 100 22.65 -25.51 -9.92
CA ARG A 100 21.38 -24.98 -9.46
C ARG A 100 21.12 -23.64 -10.14
N ILE A 101 19.85 -23.37 -10.42
CA ILE A 101 19.37 -22.07 -10.91
C ILE A 101 19.23 -21.14 -9.69
N PRO A 102 19.95 -20.00 -9.63
CA PRO A 102 19.82 -19.03 -8.55
C PRO A 102 18.41 -18.50 -8.43
N VAL A 103 18.03 -18.04 -7.24
CA VAL A 103 16.76 -17.34 -7.03
C VAL A 103 16.79 -15.97 -7.71
N ALA A 104 15.70 -15.59 -8.37
CA ALA A 104 15.52 -14.25 -8.91
C ALA A 104 14.05 -13.82 -8.88
N ASP A 105 13.84 -12.50 -8.94
CA ASP A 105 12.54 -11.82 -8.92
C ASP A 105 11.69 -12.24 -7.71
N VAL A 106 12.22 -11.98 -6.52
CA VAL A 106 11.53 -12.26 -5.26
C VAL A 106 10.45 -11.20 -5.03
N SER A 107 9.23 -11.63 -4.76
CA SER A 107 8.09 -10.77 -4.45
C SER A 107 7.48 -11.14 -3.10
N LEU A 108 6.90 -10.13 -2.44
CA LEU A 108 6.11 -10.31 -1.23
C LEU A 108 4.68 -9.82 -1.51
N GLU A 109 3.72 -10.70 -1.25
CA GLU A 109 2.29 -10.43 -1.39
C GLU A 109 1.59 -10.60 -0.04
N THR A 110 0.40 -10.01 0.08
CA THR A 110 -0.39 -10.02 1.31
C THR A 110 -1.75 -10.66 1.06
N GLN A 111 -2.24 -11.39 2.05
CA GLN A 111 -3.63 -11.84 2.11
C GLN A 111 -4.22 -11.36 3.45
N PRO A 112 -5.23 -10.45 3.43
CA PRO A 112 -5.90 -9.89 2.25
C PRO A 112 -5.00 -8.98 1.39
N PRO A 113 -5.28 -8.84 0.07
CA PRO A 113 -4.51 -8.00 -0.83
C PRO A 113 -4.48 -6.53 -0.41
N GLY A 114 -3.35 -5.87 -0.63
CA GLY A 114 -3.18 -4.44 -0.34
C GLY A 114 -2.78 -4.11 1.09
N GLY A 115 -2.62 -5.12 1.96
CA GLY A 115 -2.07 -4.93 3.31
C GLY A 115 -2.94 -4.08 4.24
N GLN A 116 -4.24 -3.94 3.96
CA GLN A 116 -5.19 -3.25 4.83
C GLN A 116 -5.96 -4.30 5.64
N VAL A 117 -5.74 -4.33 6.95
CA VAL A 117 -6.30 -5.35 7.87
C VAL A 117 -6.87 -4.69 9.11
N MET A 118 -7.85 -5.31 9.76
CA MET A 118 -8.36 -4.82 11.05
C MET A 118 -7.58 -5.44 12.21
N GLU A 119 -7.54 -4.74 13.36
CA GLU A 119 -7.03 -5.31 14.60
C GLU A 119 -7.84 -6.59 14.95
N GLY A 120 -7.13 -7.69 15.20
CA GLY A 120 -7.72 -8.99 15.46
C GLY A 120 -7.85 -9.91 14.24
N ASP A 121 -7.72 -9.37 13.02
CA ASP A 121 -7.77 -10.18 11.79
C ASP A 121 -6.53 -11.06 11.63
N ARG A 122 -6.61 -11.99 10.68
CA ARG A 122 -5.50 -12.83 10.23
C ARG A 122 -4.84 -12.21 9.00
N LEU A 123 -3.52 -12.10 9.01
CA LEU A 123 -2.70 -11.62 7.89
C LEU A 123 -1.70 -12.69 7.45
N VAL A 124 -1.61 -12.96 6.15
CA VAL A 124 -0.61 -13.86 5.57
C VAL A 124 0.30 -13.08 4.63
N LEU A 125 1.61 -13.27 4.81
CA LEU A 125 2.68 -12.74 3.96
C LEU A 125 3.21 -13.87 3.08
N ILE A 126 2.98 -13.77 1.78
CA ILE A 126 3.32 -14.79 0.79
C ILE A 126 4.59 -14.34 0.07
N CYS A 127 5.70 -15.06 0.27
CA CYS A 127 6.94 -14.80 -0.42
C CYS A 127 7.08 -15.74 -1.62
N SER A 128 7.27 -15.19 -2.81
CA SER A 128 7.34 -15.94 -4.07
C SER A 128 8.62 -15.61 -4.83
N VAL A 129 9.15 -16.58 -5.58
CA VAL A 129 10.29 -16.40 -6.49
C VAL A 129 9.90 -16.80 -7.91
N ALA A 130 10.26 -16.01 -8.92
CA ALA A 130 9.93 -16.35 -10.30
C ALA A 130 10.80 -17.48 -10.86
N THR A 131 12.08 -17.50 -10.45
CA THR A 131 13.03 -18.54 -10.84
C THR A 131 13.86 -18.99 -9.64
N GLY A 132 14.25 -20.26 -9.66
CA GLY A 132 14.99 -20.89 -8.57
C GLY A 132 14.80 -22.41 -8.61
N THR A 133 15.78 -23.17 -8.13
CA THR A 133 15.68 -24.64 -8.06
C THR A 133 16.26 -25.18 -6.75
N GLY A 134 15.90 -26.43 -6.45
CA GLY A 134 16.24 -27.12 -5.21
C GLY A 134 15.55 -26.53 -3.98
N ASN A 135 16.17 -26.73 -2.82
CA ASN A 135 15.66 -26.18 -1.56
C ASN A 135 15.93 -24.67 -1.50
N ILE A 136 14.88 -23.89 -1.26
CA ILE A 136 14.92 -22.44 -1.11
C ILE A 136 14.61 -22.12 0.36
N THR A 137 15.42 -21.26 0.96
CA THR A 137 15.22 -20.69 2.29
C THR A 137 14.58 -19.32 2.16
N PHE A 138 13.44 -19.13 2.80
CA PHE A 138 12.66 -17.90 2.85
C PHE A 138 12.78 -17.30 4.25
N LEU A 139 13.06 -16.01 4.32
CA LEU A 139 13.17 -15.23 5.55
C LEU A 139 12.21 -14.04 5.48
N TRP A 140 11.38 -13.85 6.50
CA TRP A 140 10.47 -12.69 6.59
C TRP A 140 11.00 -11.69 7.59
N TYR A 141 10.96 -10.42 7.22
CA TYR A 141 11.46 -9.32 8.02
C TYR A 141 10.37 -8.28 8.28
N LYS A 142 10.41 -7.70 9.48
CA LYS A 142 9.55 -6.59 9.92
C LYS A 142 10.38 -5.34 10.20
N GLY A 143 9.88 -4.20 9.72
CA GLY A 143 10.48 -2.89 9.89
C GLY A 143 11.74 -2.68 9.03
N ALA A 144 12.09 -1.42 8.82
CA ALA A 144 13.30 -1.04 8.07
C ALA A 144 14.61 -1.50 8.76
N THR A 145 14.57 -1.79 10.05
CA THR A 145 15.70 -2.32 10.84
C THR A 145 15.87 -3.83 10.73
N GLY A 146 14.96 -4.54 10.04
CA GLY A 146 15.13 -5.94 9.66
C GLY A 146 14.98 -6.94 10.80
N LEU A 147 13.90 -6.86 11.60
CA LEU A 147 13.60 -7.89 12.59
C LEU A 147 13.17 -9.17 11.88
N ASN A 148 13.96 -10.25 11.98
CA ASN A 148 13.60 -11.55 11.44
C ASN A 148 12.41 -12.14 12.23
N LEU A 149 11.31 -12.41 11.54
CA LEU A 149 10.09 -13.00 12.08
C LEU A 149 10.11 -14.53 11.98
N GLN A 150 10.56 -15.05 10.84
CA GLN A 150 10.56 -16.47 10.56
C GLN A 150 11.54 -16.82 9.44
N THR A 151 12.10 -18.03 9.53
CA THR A 151 12.86 -18.69 8.46
C THR A 151 12.20 -20.03 8.12
N LYS A 152 11.99 -20.31 6.83
CA LYS A 152 11.46 -21.60 6.33
C LYS A 152 12.30 -22.08 5.14
N THR A 153 12.70 -23.35 5.14
CA THR A 153 13.38 -23.97 4.00
C THR A 153 12.49 -25.04 3.40
N GLN A 154 12.20 -24.93 2.10
CA GLN A 154 11.36 -25.89 1.39
C GLN A 154 11.73 -25.97 -0.09
N ARG A 155 11.39 -27.09 -0.74
CA ARG A 155 11.56 -27.28 -2.19
C ARG A 155 10.33 -26.73 -2.93
N SER A 156 10.11 -25.43 -2.82
CA SER A 156 8.98 -24.70 -3.41
C SER A 156 9.44 -23.31 -3.83
N LEU A 157 8.79 -22.75 -4.86
CA LEU A 157 9.00 -21.36 -5.29
C LEU A 157 8.22 -20.34 -4.45
N THR A 158 7.36 -20.81 -3.55
CA THR A 158 6.55 -19.96 -2.68
C THR A 158 6.53 -20.52 -1.27
N ALA A 159 6.49 -19.63 -0.27
CA ALA A 159 6.26 -19.96 1.13
C ALA A 159 5.43 -18.85 1.81
N GLU A 160 4.80 -19.18 2.94
CA GLU A 160 3.88 -18.27 3.63
C GLU A 160 4.29 -18.06 5.09
N TYR A 161 4.13 -16.84 5.58
CA TYR A 161 4.23 -16.47 6.99
C TYR A 161 2.88 -15.92 7.47
N GLU A 162 2.39 -16.38 8.61
CA GLU A 162 1.07 -16.01 9.11
C GLU A 162 1.18 -15.25 10.44
N ILE A 163 0.45 -14.15 10.53
CA ILE A 163 0.16 -13.41 11.74
C ILE A 163 -1.32 -13.71 12.09
N PRO A 164 -1.59 -14.64 13.03
CA PRO A 164 -2.95 -15.11 13.29
C PRO A 164 -3.87 -14.03 13.85
N THR A 165 -3.32 -13.05 14.55
CA THR A 165 -4.07 -11.97 15.20
C THR A 165 -3.27 -10.68 15.10
N VAL A 166 -3.66 -9.84 14.15
CA VAL A 166 -3.02 -8.55 13.86
C VAL A 166 -3.21 -7.58 15.03
N ARG A 167 -2.14 -6.86 15.36
CA ARG A 167 -2.13 -5.80 16.38
C ARG A 167 -1.70 -4.46 15.76
N GLU A 168 -1.96 -3.37 16.47
CA GLU A 168 -1.49 -2.03 16.09
C GLU A 168 0.03 -2.00 15.81
N SER A 169 0.83 -2.73 16.60
CA SER A 169 2.28 -2.83 16.40
C SER A 169 2.70 -3.50 15.10
N ASP A 170 1.78 -4.16 14.38
CA ASP A 170 2.04 -4.82 13.10
C ASP A 170 1.90 -3.89 11.90
N ALA A 171 1.44 -2.65 12.11
CA ALA A 171 1.35 -1.59 11.10
C ALA A 171 2.75 -1.06 10.70
N GLU A 172 3.49 -1.89 9.97
CA GLU A 172 4.88 -1.66 9.59
C GLU A 172 5.16 -2.08 8.15
N GLN A 173 6.38 -1.83 7.70
CA GLN A 173 6.88 -2.36 6.43
C GLN A 173 7.46 -3.77 6.59
N TYR A 174 7.22 -4.63 5.61
CA TYR A 174 7.71 -6.00 5.57
C TYR A 174 8.38 -6.29 4.24
N TYR A 175 9.39 -7.15 4.25
CA TYR A 175 10.00 -7.71 3.06
C TYR A 175 10.38 -9.16 3.35
N CYS A 176 10.58 -9.94 2.29
CA CYS A 176 11.15 -11.27 2.40
C CYS A 176 12.47 -11.37 1.66
N VAL A 177 13.29 -12.32 2.06
CA VAL A 177 14.53 -12.69 1.38
C VAL A 177 14.46 -14.17 1.05
N ALA A 178 14.81 -14.51 -0.19
CA ALA A 178 14.96 -15.89 -0.61
C ALA A 178 16.42 -16.19 -0.95
N GLU A 179 16.88 -17.40 -0.63
CA GLU A 179 18.19 -17.90 -1.04
C GLU A 179 18.15 -19.41 -1.32
N ASN A 180 19.07 -19.90 -2.15
CA ASN A 180 19.19 -21.33 -2.41
C ASN A 180 20.66 -21.81 -2.50
N GLY A 181 21.54 -21.19 -1.70
CA GLY A 181 22.98 -21.44 -1.68
C GLY A 181 23.80 -20.52 -2.61
N TYR A 182 23.13 -19.53 -3.22
CA TYR A 182 23.72 -18.38 -3.91
C TYR A 182 23.45 -17.11 -3.10
N ASP A 183 23.81 -15.95 -3.65
CA ASP A 183 23.54 -14.66 -3.02
C ASP A 183 22.04 -14.51 -2.70
N PRO A 184 21.68 -14.08 -1.48
CA PRO A 184 20.30 -13.85 -1.10
C PRO A 184 19.67 -12.75 -1.94
N SER A 185 18.41 -12.93 -2.34
CA SER A 185 17.64 -11.96 -3.11
C SER A 185 16.47 -11.42 -2.28
N PRO A 186 16.41 -10.10 -2.01
CA PRO A 186 15.32 -9.48 -1.27
C PRO A 186 14.14 -9.13 -2.19
N SER A 187 12.93 -9.13 -1.62
CA SER A 187 11.74 -8.55 -2.24
C SER A 187 11.70 -7.03 -2.09
N GLY A 188 10.75 -6.40 -2.78
CA GLY A 188 10.30 -5.05 -2.43
C GLY A 188 9.65 -5.00 -1.03
N LEU A 189 9.56 -3.79 -0.48
CA LEU A 189 8.87 -3.52 0.78
C LEU A 189 7.35 -3.44 0.56
N VAL A 190 6.59 -4.03 1.48
CA VAL A 190 5.13 -3.95 1.54
C VAL A 190 4.72 -3.30 2.85
N SER A 191 3.97 -2.20 2.77
CA SER A 191 3.43 -1.51 3.95
C SER A 191 2.12 -2.16 4.41
N ILE A 192 2.05 -2.54 5.68
CA ILE A 192 0.82 -3.00 6.31
C ILE A 192 0.18 -1.85 7.08
N THR A 193 -1.12 -1.68 6.89
CA THR A 193 -1.93 -0.71 7.64
C THR A 193 -2.96 -1.46 8.46
N VAL A 194 -3.05 -1.11 9.73
CA VAL A 194 -3.97 -1.73 10.67
C VAL A 194 -5.06 -0.73 11.02
N ARG A 195 -6.33 -1.07 10.77
CA ARG A 195 -7.48 -0.27 11.18
C ARG A 195 -8.04 -0.80 12.50
N ILE A 196 -8.20 0.09 13.47
CA ILE A 196 -8.64 -0.21 14.81
C ILE A 196 -10.09 0.26 14.97
N PRO A 197 -11.03 -0.57 15.43
CA PRO A 197 -12.40 -0.16 15.68
C PRO A 197 -12.47 0.86 16.83
N VAL A 198 -13.49 1.71 16.82
CA VAL A 198 -13.66 2.70 17.89
C VAL A 198 -14.02 2.04 19.21
N SER A 199 -13.42 2.51 20.30
CA SER A 199 -13.87 2.17 21.65
C SER A 199 -15.14 2.93 22.01
N ARG A 200 -15.84 2.51 23.08
CA ARG A 200 -16.94 3.29 23.69
C ARG A 200 -16.48 4.73 23.95
N PRO A 201 -17.14 5.74 23.35
CA PRO A 201 -16.73 7.13 23.53
C PRO A 201 -17.17 7.68 24.88
N ILE A 202 -16.50 8.74 25.32
CA ILE A 202 -16.83 9.49 26.54
C ILE A 202 -17.38 10.84 26.13
N LEU A 203 -18.61 11.15 26.55
CA LEU A 203 -19.21 12.46 26.40
C LEU A 203 -18.86 13.33 27.62
N THR A 204 -18.30 14.51 27.35
CA THR A 204 -18.00 15.53 28.35
C THR A 204 -18.79 16.79 28.00
N LEU A 205 -19.58 17.27 28.93
CA LEU A 205 -20.34 18.52 28.81
C LEU A 205 -19.56 19.63 29.52
N ARG A 206 -19.29 20.75 28.81
CA ARG A 206 -18.59 21.91 29.37
C ARG A 206 -19.46 23.15 29.22
N ALA A 207 -19.85 23.71 30.35
CA ALA A 207 -20.59 24.96 30.43
C ALA A 207 -19.69 26.10 30.92
N PRO A 208 -20.02 27.37 30.63
CA PRO A 208 -19.25 28.52 31.12
C PRO A 208 -19.28 28.67 32.65
N ARG A 209 -20.26 28.03 33.31
CA ARG A 209 -20.54 28.14 34.75
C ARG A 209 -20.90 26.76 35.32
N ALA A 210 -20.83 26.61 36.64
CA ALA A 210 -21.17 25.37 37.33
C ALA A 210 -22.66 25.00 37.20
N GLU A 211 -23.54 26.01 37.25
CA GLU A 211 -24.95 25.88 36.90
C GLU A 211 -25.15 26.54 35.55
N ALA A 212 -25.39 25.73 34.52
CA ALA A 212 -25.64 26.23 33.18
C ALA A 212 -27.05 26.88 33.14
N VAL A 213 -27.19 27.99 32.42
CA VAL A 213 -28.43 28.78 32.34
C VAL A 213 -28.89 28.89 30.88
N VAL A 214 -30.19 29.11 30.65
CA VAL A 214 -30.74 29.39 29.32
C VAL A 214 -29.97 30.54 28.66
N GLY A 215 -29.56 30.33 27.40
CA GLY A 215 -28.72 31.27 26.64
C GLY A 215 -27.21 31.00 26.74
N ASP A 216 -26.74 30.18 27.69
CA ASP A 216 -25.35 29.73 27.70
C ASP A 216 -25.06 28.82 26.48
N VAL A 217 -23.82 28.82 26.02
CA VAL A 217 -23.34 27.90 24.99
C VAL A 217 -22.67 26.72 25.67
N LEU A 218 -23.28 25.54 25.56
CA LEU A 218 -22.76 24.28 26.05
C LEU A 218 -21.86 23.64 24.99
N GLU A 219 -20.61 23.36 25.34
CA GLU A 219 -19.72 22.52 24.52
C GLU A 219 -19.95 21.05 24.88
N LEU A 220 -20.39 20.25 23.90
CA LEU A 220 -20.42 18.80 23.97
C LEU A 220 -19.16 18.26 23.32
N HIS A 221 -18.23 17.75 24.11
CA HIS A 221 -17.02 17.12 23.63
C HIS A 221 -17.15 15.59 23.72
N CYS A 222 -17.09 14.90 22.60
CA CYS A 222 -17.15 13.44 22.55
C CYS A 222 -15.83 12.86 22.04
N GLU A 223 -15.25 11.91 22.77
CA GLU A 223 -13.96 11.31 22.43
C GLU A 223 -13.95 9.79 22.63
N ALA A 224 -13.57 9.06 21.57
CA ALA A 224 -13.19 7.66 21.65
C ALA A 224 -11.67 7.56 21.86
N ARG A 225 -11.25 6.90 22.95
CA ARG A 225 -9.82 6.74 23.30
C ARG A 225 -9.04 5.82 22.36
N ARG A 226 -9.72 4.85 21.73
CA ARG A 226 -9.17 3.99 20.68
C ARG A 226 -10.04 4.10 19.43
N GLY A 227 -9.41 4.01 18.27
CA GLY A 227 -10.06 3.98 16.96
C GLY A 227 -9.20 4.66 15.89
N SER A 228 -9.07 4.03 14.71
CA SER A 228 -8.35 4.64 13.59
C SER A 228 -9.19 5.75 12.94
N PRO A 229 -8.56 6.89 12.56
CA PRO A 229 -9.25 7.95 11.85
C PRO A 229 -9.62 7.58 10.40
N PRO A 230 -10.54 8.34 9.76
CA PRO A 230 -11.36 9.41 10.35
C PRO A 230 -12.49 8.86 11.23
N ILE A 231 -12.79 9.54 12.35
CA ILE A 231 -13.90 9.19 13.25
C ILE A 231 -15.01 10.23 13.09
N LEU A 232 -16.25 9.77 12.88
CA LEU A 232 -17.45 10.60 12.84
C LEU A 232 -18.21 10.45 14.16
N TYR A 233 -18.60 11.57 14.74
CA TYR A 233 -19.34 11.66 15.98
C TYR A 233 -20.74 12.23 15.74
N TRP A 234 -21.76 11.58 16.28
CA TRP A 234 -23.13 12.09 16.34
C TRP A 234 -23.51 12.41 17.79
N PHE A 235 -24.23 13.50 17.98
CA PHE A 235 -24.69 13.95 19.29
C PHE A 235 -26.21 13.78 19.39
N TYR A 236 -26.64 13.19 20.50
CA TYR A 236 -28.03 12.82 20.76
C TYR A 236 -28.54 13.51 22.03
N HIS A 237 -29.79 13.97 21.99
CA HIS A 237 -30.56 14.47 23.13
C HIS A 237 -31.89 13.73 23.14
N GLU A 238 -32.24 13.06 24.26
CA GLU A 238 -33.42 12.18 24.36
C GLU A 238 -33.49 11.17 23.19
N ASP A 239 -32.33 10.59 22.86
CA ASP A 239 -32.13 9.66 21.73
C ASP A 239 -32.39 10.21 20.33
N VAL A 240 -32.58 11.51 20.17
CA VAL A 240 -32.71 12.19 18.87
C VAL A 240 -31.38 12.86 18.49
N THR A 241 -30.89 12.60 17.28
CA THR A 241 -29.69 13.27 16.76
C THR A 241 -29.95 14.74 16.49
N PHE A 242 -29.11 15.63 17.01
CA PHE A 242 -29.22 17.08 16.76
C PHE A 242 -27.96 17.69 16.15
N GLY A 243 -26.87 16.94 16.05
CA GLY A 243 -25.63 17.43 15.47
C GLY A 243 -24.62 16.31 15.17
N SER A 244 -23.63 16.63 14.33
CA SER A 244 -22.50 15.75 14.04
C SER A 244 -21.22 16.54 13.88
N SER A 245 -20.10 15.94 14.23
CA SER A 245 -18.76 16.51 14.07
C SER A 245 -17.75 15.40 13.76
N SER A 246 -16.64 15.72 13.10
CA SER A 246 -15.65 14.71 12.68
C SER A 246 -14.26 15.00 13.22
N ALA A 247 -13.49 13.94 13.42
CA ALA A 247 -12.08 13.97 13.79
C ALA A 247 -11.26 13.29 12.69
N PRO A 248 -10.82 14.04 11.65
CA PRO A 248 -10.10 13.48 10.50
C PRO A 248 -8.73 12.88 10.85
N SER A 249 -8.10 13.37 11.92
CA SER A 249 -6.79 12.94 12.40
C SER A 249 -6.86 12.10 13.68
N GLY A 250 -8.07 11.76 14.15
CA GLY A 250 -8.32 11.07 15.41
C GLY A 250 -8.55 12.03 16.58
N GLY A 251 -8.78 11.47 17.77
CA GLY A 251 -9.18 12.21 18.97
C GLY A 251 -10.68 12.49 19.04
N GLY A 252 -11.06 13.42 19.91
CA GLY A 252 -12.45 13.84 20.12
C GLY A 252 -12.91 14.96 19.19
N ALA A 253 -14.22 15.12 19.09
CA ALA A 253 -14.85 16.22 18.38
C ALA A 253 -15.82 16.96 19.31
N SER A 254 -15.91 18.29 19.13
CA SER A 254 -16.81 19.14 19.89
C SER A 254 -18.00 19.60 19.04
N PHE A 255 -19.13 19.83 19.69
CA PHE A 255 -20.32 20.47 19.14
C PHE A 255 -20.85 21.49 20.14
N ASN A 256 -21.13 22.72 19.69
CA ASN A 256 -21.63 23.78 20.55
C ASN A 256 -23.14 23.92 20.40
N LEU A 257 -23.85 23.86 21.53
CA LEU A 257 -25.30 23.96 21.62
C LEU A 257 -25.70 25.18 22.45
N SER A 258 -26.49 26.10 21.88
CA SER A 258 -27.10 27.19 22.64
C SER A 258 -28.29 26.66 23.45
N LEU A 259 -28.27 26.87 24.76
CA LEU A 259 -29.22 26.26 25.68
C LEU A 259 -30.60 26.95 25.68
N THR A 260 -31.64 26.14 25.59
CA THR A 260 -33.05 26.54 25.71
C THR A 260 -33.69 25.78 26.88
N ALA A 261 -34.92 26.16 27.26
CA ALA A 261 -35.65 25.47 28.33
C ALA A 261 -35.91 23.98 28.02
N GLU A 262 -35.92 23.60 26.74
CA GLU A 262 -36.21 22.24 26.27
C GLU A 262 -34.98 21.33 26.28
N HIS A 263 -33.77 21.89 26.44
CA HIS A 263 -32.50 21.16 26.44
C HIS A 263 -32.19 20.47 27.78
N SER A 264 -33.14 20.36 28.70
CA SER A 264 -33.01 19.46 29.86
C SER A 264 -33.17 18.01 29.41
N GLY A 265 -32.44 17.10 30.04
CA GLY A 265 -32.59 15.67 29.79
C GLY A 265 -31.27 14.96 29.52
N ASN A 266 -31.37 13.86 28.78
CA ASN A 266 -30.30 12.91 28.60
C ASN A 266 -29.50 13.15 27.31
N TYR A 267 -28.18 13.24 27.44
CA TYR A 267 -27.26 13.44 26.32
C TYR A 267 -26.37 12.23 26.11
N SER A 268 -26.20 11.79 24.88
CA SER A 268 -25.21 10.77 24.53
C SER A 268 -24.54 11.10 23.21
N CYS A 269 -23.41 10.46 22.93
CA CYS A 269 -22.78 10.56 21.63
C CYS A 269 -22.42 9.18 21.07
N GLU A 270 -22.38 9.08 19.75
CA GLU A 270 -21.98 7.88 19.03
C GLU A 270 -20.74 8.17 18.21
N ALA A 271 -19.74 7.30 18.29
CA ALA A 271 -18.54 7.34 17.47
C ALA A 271 -18.58 6.22 16.42
N SER A 272 -18.17 6.51 15.19
CA SER A 272 -18.02 5.51 14.13
C SER A 272 -16.85 5.83 13.21
N ASN A 273 -16.07 4.81 12.87
CA ASN A 273 -15.06 4.86 11.81
C ASN A 273 -15.32 3.83 10.69
N GLY A 274 -16.56 3.35 10.60
CA GLY A 274 -16.99 2.31 9.66
C GLY A 274 -16.72 0.87 10.09
N LEU A 275 -16.11 0.66 11.28
CA LEU A 275 -15.75 -0.67 11.79
C LEU A 275 -16.59 -1.10 13.01
N GLY A 276 -17.81 -0.58 13.11
CA GLY A 276 -18.71 -0.74 14.24
C GLY A 276 -18.83 0.54 15.04
N ALA A 277 -20.06 1.06 15.14
CA ALA A 277 -20.36 2.25 15.92
C ALA A 277 -20.43 1.90 17.41
N GLN A 278 -20.06 2.86 18.27
CA GLN A 278 -20.14 2.73 19.72
C GLN A 278 -20.79 3.98 20.32
N ARG A 279 -21.74 3.78 21.23
CA ARG A 279 -22.46 4.86 21.93
C ARG A 279 -21.93 5.04 23.34
N SER A 280 -21.79 6.30 23.78
CA SER A 280 -21.38 6.66 25.13
C SER A 280 -22.44 6.28 26.15
N GLU A 281 -22.02 6.23 27.42
CA GLU A 281 -22.98 6.38 28.51
C GLU A 281 -23.67 7.74 28.41
N ALA A 282 -24.88 7.79 28.93
CA ALA A 282 -25.72 8.95 28.82
C ALA A 282 -25.51 9.89 30.03
N VAL A 283 -25.41 11.19 29.76
CA VAL A 283 -25.15 12.24 30.75
C VAL A 283 -26.40 13.09 30.89
N ILE A 284 -26.94 13.17 32.10
CA ILE A 284 -28.16 13.94 32.39
C ILE A 284 -27.79 15.37 32.75
N LEU A 285 -28.43 16.32 32.07
CA LEU A 285 -28.29 17.75 32.33
C LEU A 285 -29.66 18.32 32.72
N ASN A 286 -29.77 18.85 33.93
CA ASN A 286 -31.01 19.44 34.44
C ASN A 286 -30.84 20.95 34.60
N PHE A 287 -31.71 21.72 33.95
CA PHE A 287 -31.79 23.16 34.11
C PHE A 287 -32.97 23.53 35.00
N THR A 288 -32.70 24.08 36.18
CA THR A 288 -33.73 24.82 36.92
C THR A 288 -33.90 26.19 36.29
N GLY A 289 -34.83 26.31 35.36
CA GLY A 289 -35.20 27.60 34.78
C GLY A 289 -35.74 28.53 35.86
N LYS A 290 -34.91 29.43 36.40
CA LYS A 290 -35.43 30.75 36.78
C LYS A 290 -35.67 31.48 35.47
N ALA A 291 -36.86 31.30 34.91
CA ALA A 291 -37.40 32.24 33.94
C ALA A 291 -37.46 33.59 34.66
N GLN A 292 -36.42 34.41 34.53
CA GLN A 292 -36.49 35.79 34.96
C GLN A 292 -37.36 36.48 33.90
N ALA A 293 -38.67 36.38 34.12
CA ALA A 293 -39.64 37.18 33.40
C ALA A 293 -39.16 38.63 33.52
N LEU A 294 -38.81 39.21 32.37
CA LEU A 294 -38.61 40.64 32.27
C LEU A 294 -39.97 41.26 32.62
N GLU A 295 -40.13 41.73 33.86
CA GLU A 295 -41.31 42.49 34.27
C GLU A 295 -41.48 43.65 33.28
N SER A 296 -42.49 43.52 32.42
CA SER A 296 -42.96 44.63 31.60
C SER A 296 -43.50 45.69 32.55
N LEU A 297 -42.75 46.77 32.75
CA LEU A 297 -43.25 47.98 33.41
C LEU A 297 -44.57 48.40 32.76
N PRO A 298 -45.63 48.72 33.54
CA PRO A 298 -46.89 49.15 32.96
C PRO A 298 -46.71 50.48 32.22
N SER A 299 -47.25 50.56 31.00
CA SER A 299 -47.27 51.78 30.20
C SER A 299 -47.97 52.91 30.96
N PRO A 300 -47.46 54.15 30.94
CA PRO A 300 -48.17 55.29 31.51
C PRO A 300 -49.42 55.60 30.66
N VAL A 301 -50.53 55.82 31.36
CA VAL A 301 -51.84 56.24 30.83
C VAL A 301 -51.68 57.56 30.06
N PRO A 302 -52.24 57.72 28.85
CA PRO A 302 -52.27 59.02 28.17
C PRO A 302 -53.30 59.93 28.86
N GLN A 303 -52.88 61.12 29.30
CA GLN A 303 -53.80 62.19 29.66
C GLN A 303 -54.31 62.86 28.37
N GLU A 304 -55.63 62.93 28.23
CA GLU A 304 -56.32 63.69 27.18
C GLU A 304 -55.97 65.18 27.30
N PHE A 305 -55.55 65.79 26.19
CA PHE A 305 -55.60 67.24 26.02
C PHE A 305 -56.57 67.58 24.90
N THR A 306 -57.58 68.35 25.27
CA THR A 306 -58.66 68.87 24.44
C THR A 306 -58.12 69.87 23.43
N PHE A 307 -58.46 69.68 22.15
CA PHE A 307 -58.17 70.63 21.08
C PHE A 307 -59.11 71.83 21.16
N LEU A 308 -58.56 73.05 21.11
CA LEU A 308 -59.28 74.24 20.66
C LEU A 308 -58.68 74.69 19.34
N THR A 309 -59.51 74.62 18.29
CA THR A 309 -59.22 75.08 16.94
C THR A 309 -59.40 76.59 16.81
N SER A 310 -58.47 77.28 16.16
CA SER A 310 -58.81 78.47 15.35
C SER A 310 -57.79 78.73 14.24
N ASN A 311 -58.35 78.98 13.07
CA ASN A 311 -57.82 79.25 11.73
C ASN A 311 -56.55 80.14 11.60
N SER A 312 -55.75 79.77 10.57
CA SER A 312 -54.82 80.51 9.68
C SER A 312 -54.93 82.05 9.61
N PRO A 313 -53.91 82.83 9.13
CA PRO A 313 -52.88 82.48 8.13
C PRO A 313 -51.44 83.02 8.37
N THR A 314 -50.49 82.55 7.56
CA THR A 314 -49.12 83.09 7.27
C THR A 314 -49.12 84.59 6.90
N PRO A 315 -47.98 85.34 6.78
CA PRO A 315 -46.55 84.92 6.72
C PRO A 315 -45.57 85.78 7.58
N GLY A 316 -44.36 85.28 7.82
CA GLY A 316 -43.28 86.06 8.45
C GLY A 316 -41.91 85.46 8.17
N GLN A 317 -41.17 86.12 7.30
CA GLN A 317 -39.89 85.75 6.71
C GLN A 317 -38.74 86.36 7.51
N LEU A 318 -37.73 85.57 7.90
CA LEU A 318 -36.36 86.03 8.13
C LEU A 318 -35.38 84.91 7.72
N GLN A 319 -34.38 85.32 6.96
CA GLN A 319 -33.45 84.53 6.14
C GLN A 319 -32.02 84.66 6.74
N PRO A 320 -30.96 84.22 6.05
CA PRO A 320 -30.25 82.95 6.19
C PRO A 320 -28.87 83.07 6.90
N VAL A 321 -28.24 81.93 7.22
CA VAL A 321 -26.77 81.83 7.24
C VAL A 321 -26.37 80.61 6.43
N TYR A 322 -25.58 80.88 5.38
CA TYR A 322 -24.92 79.91 4.50
C TYR A 322 -23.63 79.41 5.15
N GLU A 323 -23.35 78.12 5.00
CA GLU A 323 -22.03 77.67 4.57
C GLU A 323 -22.12 76.30 3.87
N ASN A 324 -22.06 76.37 2.53
CA ASN A 324 -21.33 75.54 1.55
C ASN A 324 -21.13 74.05 1.90
N GLY A 325 -21.66 73.08 1.15
CA GLY A 325 -21.48 72.82 -0.30
C GLY A 325 -20.27 71.86 -0.46
N GLU A 326 -20.31 70.68 -1.10
CA GLU A 326 -21.16 70.06 -2.12
C GLU A 326 -21.24 68.53 -1.93
N PRO A 327 -22.28 67.88 -2.48
CA PRO A 327 -22.07 66.64 -3.24
C PRO A 327 -22.76 66.71 -4.62
N SER A 328 -22.53 65.68 -5.46
CA SER A 328 -23.24 65.32 -6.72
C SER A 328 -22.44 65.61 -8.00
N GLN A 329 -22.56 64.90 -9.13
CA GLN A 329 -23.33 63.72 -9.50
C GLN A 329 -22.76 63.15 -10.82
N MET A 330 -23.17 61.92 -11.06
CA MET A 330 -23.21 61.15 -12.30
C MET A 330 -23.64 61.92 -13.56
N THR A 331 -23.07 61.58 -14.72
CA THR A 331 -23.73 61.79 -16.03
C THR A 331 -23.56 60.57 -16.94
N HIS A 332 -24.69 60.09 -17.46
CA HIS A 332 -24.86 59.17 -18.57
C HIS A 332 -24.54 59.89 -19.91
N THR A 333 -24.19 59.24 -21.02
CA THR A 333 -25.17 58.73 -22.02
C THR A 333 -24.50 57.96 -23.18
N LYS A 334 -24.95 56.71 -23.40
CA LYS A 334 -25.37 55.98 -24.64
C LYS A 334 -24.58 56.18 -25.96
N VAL A 335 -24.17 55.12 -26.67
CA VAL A 335 -24.75 54.47 -27.90
C VAL A 335 -23.61 53.57 -28.45
N GLY A 336 -23.72 52.37 -29.02
CA GLY A 336 -24.79 51.43 -29.36
C GLY A 336 -24.20 50.24 -30.14
N ARG A 337 -24.97 49.15 -30.24
CA ARG A 337 -25.01 48.06 -31.26
C ARG A 337 -23.80 47.17 -31.61
N HIS A 338 -24.13 45.87 -31.59
CA HIS A 338 -23.78 44.77 -32.51
C HIS A 338 -22.51 43.91 -32.29
N SER A 339 -22.80 42.69 -31.81
CA SER A 339 -22.46 41.36 -32.35
C SER A 339 -21.00 40.98 -32.68
N SER A 340 -20.59 39.90 -31.99
CA SER A 340 -19.88 38.71 -32.50
C SER A 340 -18.56 38.90 -33.26
N GLU A 341 -17.44 38.43 -32.69
CA GLU A 341 -16.76 37.19 -33.11
C GLU A 341 -15.42 36.99 -32.38
N GLN A 342 -15.07 35.72 -32.25
CA GLN A 342 -13.88 35.17 -31.59
C GLN A 342 -12.57 35.65 -32.23
N LYS A 343 -11.52 35.84 -31.41
CA LYS A 343 -10.17 35.38 -31.76
C LYS A 343 -9.23 35.30 -30.54
N ALA A 344 -8.47 34.22 -30.54
CA ALA A 344 -7.53 33.78 -29.52
C ALA A 344 -6.41 34.81 -29.23
N VAL A 345 -6.02 34.91 -27.95
CA VAL A 345 -4.82 35.64 -27.53
C VAL A 345 -3.77 34.62 -27.12
N SER A 346 -2.71 34.56 -27.92
CA SER A 346 -1.46 33.83 -27.70
C SER A 346 -0.68 34.45 -26.54
N THR A 347 -0.37 33.64 -25.52
CA THR A 347 0.49 34.04 -24.40
C THR A 347 1.95 33.80 -24.77
N THR A 348 2.69 34.85 -25.10
CA THR A 348 4.15 34.78 -25.27
C THR A 348 4.82 35.04 -23.93
N VAL A 349 5.49 34.00 -23.41
CA VAL A 349 6.32 34.04 -22.20
C VAL A 349 7.70 34.60 -22.56
N CYS A 350 8.06 35.76 -22.02
CA CYS A 350 9.43 36.28 -22.07
C CYS A 350 10.28 35.65 -20.96
N THR A 351 11.20 34.76 -21.34
CA THR A 351 12.26 34.23 -20.48
C THR A 351 13.41 35.21 -20.35
N TRP A 352 13.75 35.62 -19.13
CA TRP A 352 15.01 36.29 -18.82
C TRP A 352 16.08 35.25 -18.45
N ARG A 353 17.21 35.25 -19.18
CA ARG A 353 18.42 34.48 -18.86
C ARG A 353 19.33 35.33 -17.98
N LEU A 354 19.62 34.84 -16.77
CA LEU A 354 20.70 35.33 -15.93
C LEU A 354 21.91 34.41 -16.12
N SER A 355 23.03 34.98 -16.56
CA SER A 355 24.32 34.30 -16.70
C SER A 355 25.18 34.67 -15.50
N PHE A 356 25.53 33.69 -14.65
CA PHE A 356 26.57 33.84 -13.63
C PHE A 356 27.81 33.06 -14.10
N GLY A 357 28.93 33.77 -14.21
CA GLY A 357 30.25 33.19 -14.47
C GLY A 357 30.84 32.62 -13.17
N LEU A 358 31.38 31.41 -13.28
CA LEU A 358 32.16 30.73 -12.25
C LEU A 358 33.63 31.15 -12.37
N GLU A 359 34.20 31.65 -11.27
CA GLU A 359 35.63 31.53 -10.98
C GLU A 359 35.76 30.51 -9.85
N LEU A 360 36.49 29.43 -10.13
CA LEU A 360 36.84 28.37 -9.18
C LEU A 360 38.23 28.64 -8.57
N PRO A 361 38.51 28.10 -7.37
CA PRO A 361 39.60 28.51 -6.49
C PRO A 361 41.01 28.11 -6.94
#